data_AF-A0A4Q6G8B8-F1
#
_entry.id   AF-A0A4Q6G8B8-F1
#
_cell.length_a   1.000
_cell.length_b   1.000
_cell.length_c   1.000
_cell.angle_alpha   90.00
_cell.angle_beta   90.00
_cell.angle_gamma   90.00
#
_symmetry.space_group_name_H-M   'P 1'
#
loop_
_entity.id
_entity.type
_entity.pdbx_description
1 polymer ?
#
loop_
_entity_poly.entity_id
_entity_poly.type
_entity_poly.pdbx_seq_one_letter_code
_entity_poly.pdbx_strand_id
1 'polypeptide(L)'
;MAITIGNPLSLLFIGIINRIFFRFIDTAFVCYAASEFYRDNYGFKIVNSVSLNYPSLVGVYFQGGKVGLIFGITSVEKDFKNAANLTKFMRNVDLIKNLLGVRAFHYSGILPTELAKHALIPKGYLTERCDIVAKVVIAAEKYVRQLEGITEQLPVILLGGRGNVGRKITQGLKELGRESHVLDLGDQIPEILRNRRCIVIDVARKGALEEHIANFWNGMIFLNETYPSPKKGTIQKLKNLGIPCYHVTGVAAKAFPKFPGPYANGVPCCALITDKNLQAVVKAL
;
A
#
# COMPACT_ATOMS: atom_id res chain seq x y z
N MET A 1 19.89 -5.45 -9.83
CA MET A 1 21.03 -6.14 -9.20
C MET A 1 20.72 -6.22 -7.71
N ALA A 2 20.29 -7.38 -7.20
CA ALA A 2 19.95 -7.55 -5.79
C ALA A 2 21.09 -8.31 -5.11
N ILE A 3 21.76 -7.67 -4.16
CA ILE A 3 22.72 -8.33 -3.28
C ILE A 3 21.87 -9.09 -2.25
N THR A 4 21.71 -10.40 -2.41
CA THR A 4 20.96 -11.22 -1.45
C THR A 4 21.79 -11.44 -0.19
N ILE A 5 21.81 -10.44 0.70
CA ILE A 5 22.24 -10.62 2.09
C ILE A 5 21.05 -11.24 2.84
N GLY A 6 20.95 -12.56 2.79
CA GLY A 6 19.82 -13.30 3.39
C GLY A 6 20.25 -14.33 4.45
N ASN A 7 21.54 -14.55 4.68
CA ASN A 7 21.96 -15.59 5.61
C ASN A 7 21.79 -15.11 7.09
N PRO A 8 21.47 -16.03 8.02
CA PRO A 8 21.24 -15.68 9.43
C PRO A 8 22.41 -14.96 10.11
N LEU A 9 23.66 -15.28 9.74
CA LEU A 9 24.86 -14.66 10.33
C LEU A 9 24.98 -13.18 9.96
N SER A 10 24.68 -12.83 8.71
CA SER A 10 24.70 -11.44 8.24
C SER A 10 23.59 -10.64 8.90
N LEU A 11 22.39 -11.23 9.02
CA LEU A 11 21.27 -10.60 9.72
C LEU A 11 21.56 -10.41 11.21
N LEU A 12 22.24 -11.37 11.84
CA LEU A 12 22.70 -11.26 13.23
C LEU A 12 23.68 -10.09 13.40
N PHE A 13 24.69 -10.01 12.53
CA PHE A 13 25.68 -8.94 12.58
C PHE A 13 25.04 -7.55 12.41
N ILE A 14 24.17 -7.40 11.40
CA ILE A 14 23.37 -6.19 11.19
C ILE A 14 22.54 -5.87 12.45
N GLY A 15 21.93 -6.89 13.06
CA GLY A 15 21.13 -6.72 14.25
C GLY A 15 21.92 -6.36 15.51
N ILE A 16 23.15 -6.84 15.66
CA ILE A 16 24.06 -6.44 16.74
C ILE A 16 24.38 -4.95 16.59
N ILE A 17 24.80 -4.53 15.39
CA ILE A 17 25.03 -3.12 15.06
C ILE A 17 23.79 -2.29 15.36
N ASN A 18 22.61 -2.73 14.89
CA ASN A 18 21.36 -2.01 15.09
C ASN A 18 21.05 -1.78 16.57
N ARG A 19 21.28 -2.78 17.44
CA ARG A 19 21.05 -2.65 18.88
C ARG A 19 22.04 -1.72 19.57
N ILE A 20 23.30 -1.75 19.16
CA ILE A 20 24.36 -0.89 19.72
C ILE A 20 24.10 0.57 19.34
N PHE A 21 23.73 0.86 18.09
CA PHE A 21 23.52 2.22 17.57
C PHE A 21 22.06 2.70 17.73
N PHE A 22 21.47 2.51 18.93
CA PHE A 22 20.15 3.05 19.30
C PHE A 22 18.97 2.69 18.36
N ARG A 23 19.04 1.53 17.69
CA ARG A 23 17.99 1.03 16.78
C ARG A 23 17.65 2.03 15.68
N PHE A 24 18.65 2.38 14.87
CA PHE A 24 18.45 3.23 13.69
C PHE A 24 17.64 2.53 12.59
N ILE A 25 17.70 1.19 12.53
CA ILE A 25 16.80 0.36 11.73
C ILE A 25 15.56 0.06 12.57
N ASP A 26 14.46 0.71 12.23
CA ASP A 26 13.23 0.68 13.04
C ASP A 26 12.29 -0.45 12.60
N THR A 27 12.13 -0.62 11.29
CA THR A 27 11.15 -1.55 10.71
C THR A 27 11.72 -2.39 9.59
N ALA A 28 11.05 -3.51 9.32
CA ALA A 28 11.23 -4.29 8.11
C ALA A 28 9.88 -4.47 7.40
N PHE A 29 9.91 -4.66 6.10
CA PHE A 29 8.71 -4.79 5.28
C PHE A 29 8.89 -5.89 4.23
N VAL A 30 7.90 -6.78 4.08
CA VAL A 30 7.87 -7.79 3.01
C VAL A 30 7.04 -7.30 1.83
N CYS A 31 7.67 -7.25 0.65
CA CYS A 31 7.00 -7.11 -0.64
C CYS A 31 6.97 -8.43 -1.42
N TYR A 32 5.92 -8.62 -2.21
CA TYR A 32 5.75 -9.75 -3.11
C TYR A 32 5.12 -9.29 -4.43
N ALA A 33 5.22 -10.11 -5.46
CA ALA A 33 4.61 -9.84 -6.75
C ALA A 33 3.12 -10.24 -6.75
N ALA A 34 2.21 -9.35 -7.18
CA ALA A 34 0.77 -9.65 -7.20
C ALA A 34 0.42 -10.87 -8.06
N SER A 35 1.21 -11.15 -9.09
CA SER A 35 1.02 -12.31 -9.96
C SER A 35 2.36 -12.87 -10.44
N GLU A 36 2.30 -14.07 -11.00
CA GLU A 36 3.46 -14.74 -11.60
C GLU A 36 4.04 -13.91 -12.74
N PHE A 37 3.17 -13.23 -13.50
CA PHE A 37 3.59 -12.26 -14.51
C PHE A 37 4.52 -11.19 -13.92
N TYR A 38 4.16 -10.59 -12.78
CA TYR A 38 5.03 -9.60 -12.14
C TYR A 38 6.30 -10.23 -11.57
N ARG A 39 6.19 -11.39 -10.93
CA ARG A 39 7.34 -12.11 -10.34
C ARG A 39 8.41 -12.40 -11.38
N ASP A 40 8.01 -12.96 -12.51
CA ASP A 40 8.91 -13.40 -13.57
C ASP A 40 9.59 -12.21 -14.30
N ASN A 41 9.05 -11.01 -14.15
CA ASN A 41 9.65 -9.75 -14.60
C ASN A 41 10.56 -9.09 -13.55
N TYR A 42 10.45 -9.45 -12.27
CA TYR A 42 11.24 -8.86 -11.17
C TYR A 42 12.44 -9.71 -10.72
N GLY A 43 12.51 -11.00 -11.07
CA GLY A 43 13.55 -11.90 -10.57
C GLY A 43 13.96 -13.03 -11.52
N PHE A 44 15.09 -13.66 -11.21
CA PHE A 44 15.59 -14.84 -11.93
C PHE A 44 14.81 -16.09 -11.51
N LYS A 45 14.24 -16.83 -12.46
CA LYS A 45 13.43 -18.05 -12.23
C LYS A 45 14.08 -19.07 -11.30
N ILE A 46 15.41 -19.15 -11.31
CA ILE A 46 16.21 -20.11 -10.52
C ILE A 46 16.16 -19.81 -9.02
N VAL A 47 15.96 -18.55 -8.61
CA VAL A 47 15.87 -18.15 -7.19
C VAL A 47 14.44 -18.32 -6.64
N ASN A 48 13.47 -18.61 -7.51
CA ASN A 48 12.05 -18.60 -7.13
C ASN A 48 11.66 -19.70 -6.13
N SER A 49 12.27 -20.88 -6.16
CA SER A 49 11.90 -21.98 -5.26
C SER A 49 12.43 -21.82 -3.83
N VAL A 50 13.59 -21.20 -3.66
CA VAL A 50 14.24 -21.00 -2.34
C VAL A 50 13.59 -19.85 -1.57
N SER A 51 13.23 -18.76 -2.25
CA SER A 51 12.66 -17.54 -1.63
C SER A 51 11.14 -17.56 -1.47
N LEU A 52 10.47 -18.70 -1.68
CA LEU A 52 9.00 -18.82 -1.49
C LEU A 52 8.60 -18.51 -0.05
N ASN A 53 9.33 -19.10 0.90
CA ASN A 53 9.01 -19.03 2.33
C ASN A 53 10.06 -18.27 3.14
N TYR A 54 11.16 -17.84 2.52
CA TYR A 54 12.24 -17.12 3.21
C TYR A 54 12.38 -15.70 2.63
N PRO A 55 11.97 -14.66 3.38
CA PRO A 55 12.17 -13.28 2.96
C PRO A 55 13.65 -12.96 2.80
N SER A 56 14.03 -12.46 1.62
CA SER A 56 15.42 -12.07 1.32
C SER A 56 15.54 -10.55 1.35
N LEU A 57 16.61 -10.00 1.94
CA LEU A 57 16.85 -8.56 1.89
C LEU A 57 17.10 -8.13 0.44
N VAL A 58 16.30 -7.21 -0.07
CA VAL A 58 16.38 -6.71 -1.46
C VAL A 58 16.61 -5.20 -1.53
N GLY A 59 16.50 -4.50 -0.39
CA GLY A 59 16.72 -3.06 -0.35
C GLY A 59 16.56 -2.44 1.01
N VAL A 60 16.72 -1.13 1.06
CA VAL A 60 16.55 -0.28 2.25
C VAL A 60 15.78 0.97 1.88
N TYR A 61 15.12 1.58 2.85
CA TYR A 61 14.49 2.88 2.68
C TYR A 61 14.70 3.78 3.90
N PHE A 62 14.59 5.08 3.68
CA PHE A 62 14.83 6.13 4.65
C PHE A 62 13.57 7.01 4.74
N GLN A 63 12.98 7.06 5.93
CA GLN A 63 11.78 7.82 6.23
C GLN A 63 11.88 8.36 7.66
N GLY A 64 11.60 9.66 7.87
CA GLY A 64 11.54 10.23 9.22
C GLY A 64 12.85 10.14 10.01
N GLY A 65 14.00 10.17 9.33
CA GLY A 65 15.31 9.98 9.97
C GLY A 65 15.60 8.54 10.43
N LYS A 66 14.72 7.57 10.09
CA LYS A 66 14.89 6.15 10.38
C LYS A 66 15.14 5.35 9.12
N VAL A 67 15.76 4.19 9.30
CA VAL A 67 16.00 3.21 8.24
C VAL A 67 14.97 2.09 8.37
N GLY A 68 14.42 1.68 7.23
CA GLY A 68 13.64 0.47 7.11
C GLY A 68 14.25 -0.48 6.08
N LEU A 69 14.02 -1.76 6.27
CA LEU A 69 14.53 -2.81 5.39
C LEU A 69 13.43 -3.38 4.49
N ILE A 70 13.76 -3.64 3.24
CA ILE A 70 12.85 -4.20 2.24
C ILE A 70 13.22 -5.66 2.01
N PHE A 71 12.28 -6.55 2.28
CA PHE A 71 12.41 -7.98 2.04
C PHE A 71 11.51 -8.40 0.88
N GLY A 72 12.07 -9.17 -0.05
CA GLY A 72 11.34 -9.77 -1.15
C GLY A 72 11.05 -11.24 -0.89
N ILE A 73 9.85 -11.68 -1.28
CA ILE A 73 9.51 -13.11 -1.45
C ILE A 73 9.03 -13.37 -2.87
N THR A 74 9.16 -14.62 -3.30
CA THR A 74 8.76 -15.06 -4.65
C THR A 74 7.36 -15.67 -4.68
N SER A 75 6.71 -15.78 -3.51
CA SER A 75 5.30 -16.14 -3.39
C SER A 75 4.40 -15.10 -4.06
N VAL A 76 3.27 -15.56 -4.59
CA VAL A 76 2.20 -14.73 -5.15
C VAL A 76 0.89 -15.00 -4.40
N GLU A 77 -0.17 -14.26 -4.72
CA GLU A 77 -1.43 -14.29 -3.96
C GLU A 77 -2.05 -15.69 -3.81
N LYS A 78 -1.86 -16.57 -4.80
CA LYS A 78 -2.36 -17.96 -4.75
C LYS A 78 -1.68 -18.79 -3.66
N ASP A 79 -0.42 -18.50 -3.35
CA ASP A 79 0.40 -19.27 -2.41
C ASP A 79 0.00 -18.99 -0.96
N PHE A 80 -0.62 -17.83 -0.69
CA PHE A 80 -1.05 -17.41 0.64
C PHE A 80 -2.32 -18.13 1.12
N LYS A 81 -2.99 -18.92 0.27
CA LYS A 81 -4.14 -19.74 0.69
C LYS A 81 -3.72 -20.99 1.47
N ASN A 82 -2.43 -21.37 1.43
CA ASN A 82 -1.93 -22.55 2.11
C ASN A 82 -1.43 -22.19 3.53
N ALA A 83 -2.15 -22.65 4.54
CA ALA A 83 -1.84 -22.39 5.94
C ALA A 83 -0.44 -22.88 6.37
N ALA A 84 0.02 -24.02 5.85
CA ALA A 84 1.35 -24.56 6.18
C ALA A 84 2.47 -23.67 5.62
N ASN A 85 2.30 -23.16 4.40
CA ASN A 85 3.23 -22.20 3.80
C ASN A 85 3.28 -20.89 4.60
N LEU A 86 2.13 -20.33 4.96
CA LEU A 86 2.06 -19.11 5.78
C LEU A 86 2.72 -19.31 7.15
N THR A 87 2.51 -20.46 7.79
CA THR A 87 3.14 -20.79 9.07
C THR A 87 4.67 -20.86 8.94
N LYS A 88 5.17 -21.52 7.87
CA LYS A 88 6.61 -21.60 7.59
C LYS A 88 7.21 -20.22 7.29
N PHE A 89 6.50 -19.41 6.50
CA PHE A 89 6.88 -18.03 6.21
C PHE A 89 6.99 -17.21 7.49
N MET A 90 6.00 -17.27 8.38
CA MET A 90 6.01 -16.50 9.63
C MET A 90 7.12 -16.91 10.58
N ARG A 91 7.44 -18.21 10.68
CA ARG A 91 8.62 -18.67 11.44
C ARG A 91 9.91 -18.01 10.96
N ASN A 92 10.07 -17.87 9.64
CA ASN A 92 11.24 -17.21 9.07
C ASN A 92 11.21 -15.68 9.29
N VAL A 93 10.04 -15.05 9.19
CA VAL A 93 9.88 -13.62 9.52
C VAL A 93 10.24 -13.36 10.97
N ASP A 94 9.77 -14.18 11.91
CA ASP A 94 10.06 -14.04 13.34
C ASP A 94 11.55 -14.23 13.62
N LEU A 95 12.19 -15.21 12.98
CA LEU A 95 13.64 -15.38 13.05
C LEU A 95 14.36 -14.12 12.56
N ILE A 96 14.02 -13.62 11.37
CA ILE A 96 14.63 -12.41 10.79
C ILE A 96 14.43 -11.20 11.71
N LYS A 97 13.20 -11.02 12.22
CA LYS A 97 12.84 -9.94 13.16
C LYS A 97 13.73 -9.99 14.40
N ASN A 98 13.87 -11.19 14.99
CA ASN A 98 14.68 -11.42 16.17
C ASN A 98 16.17 -11.22 15.90
N LEU A 99 16.69 -11.64 14.75
CA LEU A 99 18.10 -11.43 14.41
C LEU A 99 18.40 -9.94 14.29
N LEU A 100 17.61 -9.21 13.50
CA LEU A 100 17.80 -7.78 13.22
C LEU A 100 17.49 -6.85 14.40
N GLY A 101 16.63 -7.30 15.32
CA GLY A 101 16.18 -6.46 16.44
C GLY A 101 15.31 -5.27 16.00
N VAL A 102 14.55 -5.42 14.92
CA VAL A 102 13.59 -4.40 14.46
C VAL A 102 12.33 -4.40 15.34
N ARG A 103 11.66 -3.24 15.44
CA ARG A 103 10.45 -3.10 16.27
C ARG A 103 9.21 -3.66 15.60
N ALA A 104 9.07 -3.40 14.30
CA ALA A 104 7.91 -3.82 13.53
C ALA A 104 8.33 -4.54 12.24
N PHE A 105 7.47 -5.48 11.83
CA PHE A 105 7.54 -6.13 10.53
C PHE A 105 6.21 -5.92 9.83
N HIS A 106 6.26 -5.35 8.63
CA HIS A 106 5.06 -5.05 7.86
C HIS A 106 4.94 -5.91 6.61
N TYR A 107 3.72 -6.04 6.10
CA TYR A 107 3.38 -6.92 4.99
C TYR A 107 2.58 -6.18 3.91
N SER A 108 2.95 -6.38 2.65
CA SER A 108 2.27 -5.77 1.49
C SER A 108 0.96 -6.46 1.14
N GLY A 109 0.14 -5.78 0.34
CA GLY A 109 -1.00 -6.40 -0.38
C GLY A 109 -2.00 -7.14 0.51
N ILE A 110 -2.39 -8.34 0.09
CA ILE A 110 -3.38 -9.19 0.77
C ILE A 110 -2.80 -10.00 1.94
N LEU A 111 -1.47 -10.11 2.02
CA LEU A 111 -0.77 -10.96 2.98
C LEU A 111 -1.17 -10.70 4.44
N PRO A 112 -1.30 -9.44 4.93
CA PRO A 112 -1.86 -9.17 6.25
C PRO A 112 -3.22 -9.85 6.52
N THR A 113 -4.11 -9.82 5.53
CA THR A 113 -5.46 -10.38 5.67
C THR A 113 -5.42 -11.89 5.75
N GLU A 114 -4.60 -12.53 4.93
CA GLU A 114 -4.42 -14.00 4.98
C GLU A 114 -3.76 -14.42 6.30
N LEU A 115 -2.71 -13.73 6.75
CA LEU A 115 -2.07 -14.00 8.04
C LEU A 115 -3.04 -13.87 9.22
N ALA A 116 -3.91 -12.85 9.20
CA ALA A 116 -4.91 -12.64 10.25
C ALA A 116 -5.95 -13.76 10.31
N LYS A 117 -6.42 -14.27 9.17
CA LYS A 117 -7.36 -15.40 9.11
C LYS A 117 -6.81 -16.65 9.78
N HIS A 118 -5.50 -16.85 9.70
CA HIS A 118 -4.79 -17.97 10.32
C HIS A 118 -4.24 -17.65 11.72
N ALA A 119 -4.61 -16.51 12.31
CA ALA A 119 -4.14 -16.05 13.62
C ALA A 119 -2.60 -15.98 13.75
N LEU A 120 -1.91 -15.73 12.64
CA LEU A 120 -0.45 -15.66 12.58
C LEU A 120 0.12 -14.26 12.86
N ILE A 121 -0.75 -13.28 13.05
CA ILE A 121 -0.39 -11.91 13.44
C ILE A 121 -1.32 -11.43 14.56
N PRO A 122 -0.91 -10.43 15.37
CA PRO A 122 -1.73 -9.90 16.45
C PRO A 122 -3.08 -9.37 15.94
N LYS A 123 -4.15 -9.57 16.72
CA LYS A 123 -5.53 -9.15 16.36
C LYS A 123 -5.65 -7.65 16.03
N GLY A 124 -4.83 -6.80 16.64
CA GLY A 124 -4.82 -5.34 16.41
C GLY A 124 -4.09 -4.88 15.13
N TYR A 125 -3.22 -5.73 14.55
CA TYR A 125 -2.31 -5.32 13.47
C TYR A 125 -3.06 -4.78 12.24
N LEU A 126 -4.15 -5.45 11.83
CA LEU A 126 -4.92 -5.01 10.66
C LEU A 126 -5.58 -3.66 10.88
N THR A 127 -6.11 -3.43 12.08
CA THR A 127 -6.77 -2.16 12.44
C THR A 127 -5.78 -1.02 12.38
N GLU A 128 -4.63 -1.16 13.04
CA GLU A 128 -3.56 -0.15 13.06
C GLU A 128 -3.07 0.18 11.64
N ARG A 129 -2.86 -0.86 10.81
CA ARG A 129 -2.49 -0.68 9.40
C ARG A 129 -3.55 0.10 8.63
N CYS A 130 -4.83 -0.26 8.77
CA CYS A 130 -5.90 0.42 8.06
C CYS A 130 -6.05 1.89 8.50
N ASP A 131 -5.80 2.19 9.79
CA ASP A 131 -5.78 3.56 10.30
C ASP A 131 -4.66 4.39 9.66
N ILE A 132 -3.47 3.81 9.50
CA ILE A 132 -2.35 4.46 8.82
C ILE A 132 -2.68 4.73 7.35
N VAL A 133 -3.16 3.73 6.62
CA VAL A 133 -3.51 3.91 5.20
C VAL A 133 -4.58 4.98 5.04
N ALA A 134 -5.62 4.97 5.89
CA ALA A 134 -6.67 5.99 5.85
C ALA A 134 -6.13 7.40 6.06
N LYS A 135 -5.21 7.59 7.03
CA LYS A 135 -4.53 8.89 7.24
C LYS A 135 -3.76 9.35 6.01
N VAL A 136 -3.05 8.43 5.34
CA VAL A 136 -2.30 8.76 4.12
C VAL A 136 -3.25 9.13 2.97
N VAL A 137 -4.36 8.40 2.80
CA VAL A 137 -5.35 8.70 1.75
C VAL A 137 -6.04 10.05 1.99
N ILE A 138 -6.40 10.36 3.23
CA ILE A 138 -6.99 11.66 3.59
C ILE A 138 -5.97 12.79 3.38
N ALA A 139 -4.70 12.57 3.72
CA ALA A 139 -3.64 13.54 3.43
C ALA A 139 -3.43 13.73 1.91
N ALA A 140 -3.52 12.66 1.13
CA ALA A 140 -3.42 12.69 -0.33
C ALA A 140 -4.61 13.44 -0.96
N GLU A 141 -5.83 13.22 -0.48
CA GLU A 141 -7.03 13.97 -0.90
C GLU A 141 -6.84 15.47 -0.68
N LYS A 142 -6.38 15.86 0.51
CA LYS A 142 -6.10 17.26 0.84
C LYS A 142 -5.07 17.86 -0.09
N TYR A 143 -3.99 17.13 -0.37
CA TYR A 143 -2.94 17.56 -1.27
C TYR A 143 -3.44 17.73 -2.71
N VAL A 144 -4.25 16.78 -3.21
CA VAL A 144 -4.86 16.90 -4.55
C VAL A 144 -5.78 18.10 -4.64
N ARG A 145 -6.61 18.38 -3.62
CA ARG A 145 -7.42 19.60 -3.60
C ARG A 145 -6.60 20.87 -3.70
N GLN A 146 -5.47 20.93 -2.98
CA GLN A 146 -4.56 22.07 -3.05
C GLN A 146 -3.93 22.22 -4.44
N LEU A 147 -3.50 21.12 -5.05
CA LEU A 147 -2.96 21.13 -6.42
C LEU A 147 -3.98 21.63 -7.46
N GLU A 148 -5.24 21.25 -7.29
CA GLU A 148 -6.36 21.61 -8.18
C GLU A 148 -6.96 22.99 -7.85
N GLY A 149 -6.38 23.74 -6.91
CA GLY A 149 -6.87 25.07 -6.50
C GLY A 149 -8.26 25.04 -5.86
N ILE A 150 -8.67 23.91 -5.27
CA ILE A 150 -10.00 23.72 -4.68
C ILE A 150 -10.01 24.26 -3.26
N THR A 151 -10.72 25.36 -3.05
CA THR A 151 -10.94 25.98 -1.73
C THR A 151 -12.21 25.46 -1.05
N GLU A 152 -13.19 24.99 -1.83
CA GLU A 152 -14.46 24.46 -1.34
C GLU A 152 -14.36 23.03 -0.80
N GLN A 153 -15.36 22.66 0.00
CA GLN A 153 -15.52 21.30 0.50
C GLN A 153 -16.28 20.46 -0.53
N LEU A 154 -15.55 19.73 -1.38
CA LEU A 154 -16.17 18.81 -2.33
C LEU A 154 -16.68 17.55 -1.62
N PRO A 155 -17.85 17.00 -2.02
CA PRO A 155 -18.27 15.67 -1.58
C PRO A 155 -17.30 14.62 -2.09
N VAL A 156 -17.10 13.57 -1.30
CA VAL A 156 -16.24 12.44 -1.63
C VAL A 156 -17.10 11.23 -2.01
N ILE A 157 -16.81 10.61 -3.14
CA ILE A 157 -17.31 9.28 -3.50
C ILE A 157 -16.19 8.28 -3.17
N LEU A 158 -16.45 7.32 -2.31
CA LEU A 158 -15.47 6.32 -1.88
C LEU A 158 -15.80 4.96 -2.46
N LEU A 159 -15.07 4.55 -3.50
CA LEU A 159 -15.13 3.19 -4.04
C LEU A 159 -14.40 2.24 -3.09
N GLY A 160 -15.05 1.16 -2.65
CA GLY A 160 -14.47 0.24 -1.67
C GLY A 160 -14.75 0.63 -0.21
N GLY A 161 -15.71 1.53 0.02
CA GLY A 161 -15.93 2.12 1.35
C GLY A 161 -16.40 1.13 2.43
N ARG A 162 -16.99 -0.02 2.08
CA ARG A 162 -17.31 -1.08 3.06
C ARG A 162 -16.11 -1.97 3.42
N GLY A 163 -14.98 -1.82 2.72
CA GLY A 163 -13.73 -2.52 3.01
C GLY A 163 -13.04 -2.09 4.31
N ASN A 164 -11.97 -2.78 4.72
CA ASN A 164 -11.25 -2.46 5.97
C ASN A 164 -10.62 -1.06 5.95
N VAL A 165 -9.94 -0.70 4.85
CA VAL A 165 -9.37 0.64 4.66
C VAL A 165 -10.48 1.67 4.42
N GLY A 166 -11.45 1.34 3.56
CA GLY A 166 -12.59 2.20 3.25
C GLY A 166 -13.35 2.68 4.49
N ARG A 167 -13.67 1.77 5.42
CA ARG A 167 -14.36 2.13 6.67
C ARG A 167 -13.57 3.14 7.51
N LYS A 168 -12.24 3.02 7.55
CA LYS A 168 -11.37 3.96 8.28
C LYS A 168 -11.28 5.31 7.58
N ILE A 169 -11.31 5.34 6.24
CA ILE A 169 -11.39 6.59 5.48
C ILE A 169 -12.73 7.29 5.73
N THR A 170 -13.86 6.58 5.62
CA THR A 170 -15.19 7.14 5.90
C THR A 170 -15.26 7.72 7.31
N GLN A 171 -14.73 6.99 8.31
CA GLN A 171 -14.65 7.49 9.69
C GLN A 171 -13.83 8.79 9.76
N GLY A 172 -12.61 8.80 9.21
CA GLY A 172 -11.75 9.99 9.24
C GLY A 172 -12.33 11.19 8.48
N LEU A 173 -13.02 10.95 7.35
CA LEU A 173 -13.74 12.00 6.62
C LEU A 173 -14.87 12.58 7.46
N LYS A 174 -15.66 11.72 8.13
CA LYS A 174 -16.74 12.15 9.03
C LYS A 174 -16.22 12.97 10.21
N GLU A 175 -15.11 12.55 10.83
CA GLU A 175 -14.46 13.28 11.93
C GLU A 175 -13.98 14.68 11.49
N LEU A 176 -13.66 14.85 10.21
CA LEU A 176 -13.32 16.14 9.59
C LEU A 176 -14.53 16.93 9.09
N GLY A 177 -15.76 16.45 9.32
CA GLY A 177 -16.99 17.08 8.83
C GLY A 177 -17.16 17.03 7.31
N ARG A 178 -16.49 16.10 6.62
CA ARG A 178 -16.55 15.94 5.16
C ARG A 178 -17.76 15.07 4.78
N GLU A 179 -18.49 15.51 3.75
CA GLU A 179 -19.51 14.68 3.10
C GLU A 179 -18.85 13.55 2.32
N SER A 180 -19.26 12.30 2.58
CA SER A 180 -18.75 11.13 1.86
C SER A 180 -19.85 10.11 1.56
N HIS A 181 -19.83 9.56 0.35
CA HIS A 181 -20.76 8.57 -0.17
C HIS A 181 -20.01 7.29 -0.52
N VAL A 182 -20.42 6.16 0.07
CA VAL A 182 -19.75 4.87 -0.12
C VAL A 182 -20.36 4.14 -1.30
N LEU A 183 -19.51 3.62 -2.19
CA LEU A 183 -19.88 2.74 -3.30
C LEU A 183 -19.04 1.47 -3.32
N ASP A 184 -19.67 0.34 -3.55
CA ASP A 184 -19.04 -0.93 -3.93
C ASP A 184 -19.68 -1.47 -5.22
N LEU A 185 -19.38 -2.73 -5.56
CA LEU A 185 -19.97 -3.43 -6.70
C LEU A 185 -21.50 -3.49 -6.57
N GLY A 186 -22.21 -3.20 -7.65
CA GLY A 186 -23.67 -3.20 -7.72
C GLY A 186 -24.36 -1.95 -7.18
N ASP A 187 -23.66 -1.03 -6.51
CA ASP A 187 -24.25 0.23 -6.07
C ASP A 187 -24.45 1.19 -7.26
N GLN A 188 -25.22 2.25 -7.05
CA GLN A 188 -25.36 3.35 -8.02
C GLN A 188 -24.79 4.63 -7.42
N ILE A 189 -24.18 5.47 -8.26
CA ILE A 189 -23.75 6.80 -7.85
C ILE A 189 -24.99 7.60 -7.43
N PRO A 190 -25.01 8.23 -6.23
CA PRO A 190 -26.17 9.00 -5.79
C PRO A 190 -26.52 10.11 -6.79
N GLU A 191 -27.79 10.16 -7.21
CA GLU A 191 -28.27 11.17 -8.17
C GLU A 191 -28.03 12.61 -7.71
N ILE A 192 -28.05 12.86 -6.39
CA ILE A 192 -27.75 14.17 -5.80
C ILE A 192 -26.34 14.68 -6.15
N LEU A 193 -25.41 13.78 -6.48
CA LEU A 193 -24.05 14.13 -6.86
C LEU A 193 -23.87 14.32 -8.37
N ARG A 194 -24.82 13.86 -9.19
CA ARG A 194 -24.69 13.86 -10.65
C ARG A 194 -24.35 15.25 -11.16
N ASN A 195 -23.34 15.35 -12.02
CA ASN A 195 -22.84 16.59 -12.60
C ASN A 195 -22.32 17.63 -11.58
N ARG A 196 -22.15 17.26 -10.31
CA ARG A 196 -21.50 18.09 -9.31
C ARG A 196 -20.00 17.81 -9.27
N ARG A 197 -19.22 18.81 -8.90
CA ARG A 197 -17.78 18.63 -8.66
C ARG A 197 -17.60 17.73 -7.43
N CYS A 198 -16.82 16.67 -7.55
CA CYS A 198 -16.60 15.72 -6.46
C CYS A 198 -15.25 15.01 -6.59
N ILE A 199 -14.79 14.40 -5.51
CA ILE A 199 -13.57 13.60 -5.50
C ILE A 199 -13.96 12.14 -5.40
N VAL A 200 -13.51 11.33 -6.34
CA VAL A 200 -13.65 9.88 -6.32
C VAL A 200 -12.35 9.30 -5.74
N ILE A 201 -12.44 8.63 -4.60
CA ILE A 201 -11.34 7.90 -3.99
C ILE A 201 -11.54 6.40 -4.24
N ASP A 202 -10.55 5.76 -4.87
CA ASP A 202 -10.56 4.31 -5.10
C ASP A 202 -9.64 3.57 -4.12
N VAL A 203 -10.26 2.79 -3.24
CA VAL A 203 -9.63 1.80 -2.35
C VAL A 203 -10.26 0.41 -2.52
N ALA A 204 -10.97 0.20 -3.61
CA ALA A 204 -11.74 -1.01 -3.85
C ALA A 204 -10.85 -2.17 -4.30
N ARG A 205 -11.41 -3.39 -4.27
CA ARG A 205 -10.80 -4.51 -4.97
C ARG A 205 -10.97 -4.35 -6.49
N LYS A 206 -10.11 -5.02 -7.24
CA LYS A 206 -10.11 -5.05 -8.70
C LYS A 206 -11.52 -5.20 -9.28
N GLY A 207 -11.89 -4.32 -10.22
CA GLY A 207 -13.15 -4.38 -10.98
C GLY A 207 -14.17 -3.30 -10.61
N ALA A 208 -14.11 -2.73 -9.40
CA ALA A 208 -15.11 -1.73 -8.98
C ALA A 208 -15.04 -0.44 -9.81
N LEU A 209 -13.82 0.06 -10.08
CA LEU A 209 -13.65 1.22 -10.95
C LEU A 209 -14.23 0.98 -12.35
N GLU A 210 -13.98 -0.20 -12.93
CA GLU A 210 -14.46 -0.53 -14.27
C GLU A 210 -15.99 -0.60 -14.38
N GLU A 211 -16.69 -0.97 -13.30
CA GLU A 211 -18.16 -1.00 -13.25
C GLU A 211 -18.76 0.41 -13.22
N HIS A 212 -18.10 1.34 -12.51
CA HIS A 212 -18.63 2.69 -12.28
C HIS A 212 -18.20 3.72 -13.32
N ILE A 213 -17.11 3.48 -14.06
CA ILE A 213 -16.50 4.49 -14.96
C ILE A 213 -17.46 5.01 -16.03
N ALA A 214 -18.40 4.18 -16.51
CA ALA A 214 -19.39 4.59 -17.50
C ALA A 214 -20.34 5.68 -16.97
N ASN A 215 -20.47 5.79 -15.65
CA ASN A 215 -21.31 6.76 -14.97
C ASN A 215 -20.53 8.00 -14.52
N PHE A 216 -19.22 8.10 -14.78
CA PHE A 216 -18.44 9.27 -14.39
C PHE A 216 -18.69 10.46 -15.34
N TRP A 217 -18.46 11.68 -14.85
CA TRP A 217 -18.71 12.91 -15.60
C TRP A 217 -17.55 13.91 -15.44
N ASN A 218 -17.49 14.89 -16.34
CA ASN A 218 -16.54 15.99 -16.26
C ASN A 218 -16.80 16.86 -15.01
N GLY A 219 -15.77 17.13 -14.22
CA GLY A 219 -15.87 17.78 -12.91
C GLY A 219 -15.57 16.85 -11.73
N MET A 220 -15.41 15.55 -11.99
CA MET A 220 -14.82 14.64 -11.01
C MET A 220 -13.30 14.80 -10.95
N ILE A 221 -12.71 14.46 -9.81
CA ILE A 221 -11.27 14.21 -9.65
C ILE A 221 -11.08 12.80 -9.12
N PHE A 222 -10.24 12.01 -9.77
CA PHE A 222 -10.01 10.61 -9.42
C PHE A 222 -8.69 10.44 -8.64
N LEU A 223 -8.75 9.82 -7.47
CA LEU A 223 -7.61 9.51 -6.60
C LEU A 223 -7.58 8.01 -6.29
N ASN A 224 -6.62 7.28 -6.86
CA ASN A 224 -6.45 5.85 -6.63
C ASN A 224 -5.42 5.53 -5.54
N GLU A 225 -5.75 4.69 -4.57
CA GLU A 225 -4.77 4.06 -3.66
C GLU A 225 -4.59 2.55 -3.95
N THR A 226 -5.54 1.92 -4.65
CA THR A 226 -5.52 0.50 -4.93
C THR A 226 -4.27 0.04 -5.69
N TYR A 227 -3.68 -1.07 -5.23
CA TYR A 227 -2.63 -1.82 -5.92
C TYR A 227 -3.17 -3.10 -6.57
N PRO A 228 -2.81 -3.42 -7.83
CA PRO A 228 -1.99 -2.60 -8.73
C PRO A 228 -2.73 -1.37 -9.25
N SER A 229 -1.99 -0.40 -9.79
CA SER A 229 -2.56 0.77 -10.45
C SER A 229 -3.55 0.38 -11.56
N PRO A 230 -4.59 1.19 -11.84
CA PRO A 230 -5.54 0.93 -12.92
C PRO A 230 -4.85 0.70 -14.26
N LYS A 231 -5.48 -0.11 -15.12
CA LYS A 231 -4.95 -0.40 -16.47
C LYS A 231 -4.88 0.89 -17.29
N LYS A 232 -3.91 0.98 -18.22
CA LYS A 232 -3.77 2.11 -19.15
C LYS A 232 -5.08 2.47 -19.87
N GLY A 233 -5.85 1.48 -20.31
CA GLY A 233 -7.15 1.70 -20.95
C GLY A 233 -8.19 2.35 -20.03
N THR A 234 -8.18 2.01 -18.73
CA THR A 234 -9.06 2.65 -17.74
C THR A 234 -8.66 4.11 -17.51
N ILE A 235 -7.36 4.39 -17.39
CA ILE A 235 -6.84 5.77 -17.27
C ILE A 235 -7.18 6.60 -18.51
N GLN A 236 -7.05 6.03 -19.72
CA GLN A 236 -7.40 6.74 -20.95
C GLN A 236 -8.88 7.10 -21.01
N LYS A 237 -9.77 6.22 -20.54
CA LYS A 237 -11.21 6.52 -20.45
C LYS A 237 -11.49 7.71 -19.52
N LEU A 238 -10.86 7.75 -18.35
CA LEU A 238 -10.99 8.88 -17.43
C LEU A 238 -10.48 10.19 -18.04
N LYS A 239 -9.32 10.16 -18.72
CA LYS A 239 -8.78 11.32 -19.43
C LYS A 239 -9.70 11.82 -20.54
N ASN A 240 -10.30 10.91 -21.30
CA ASN A 240 -11.27 11.26 -22.34
C ASN A 240 -12.54 11.93 -21.78
N LEU A 241 -12.88 11.68 -20.52
CA LEU A 241 -13.96 12.36 -19.80
C LEU A 241 -13.53 13.71 -19.19
N GLY A 242 -12.27 14.12 -19.36
CA GLY A 242 -11.71 15.32 -18.75
C GLY A 242 -11.47 15.21 -17.24
N ILE A 243 -11.36 13.99 -16.70
CA ILE A 243 -11.22 13.74 -15.25
C ILE A 243 -9.73 13.72 -14.88
N PRO A 244 -9.24 14.64 -14.04
CA PRO A 244 -7.89 14.58 -13.50
C PRO A 244 -7.69 13.30 -12.70
N CYS A 245 -6.60 12.59 -12.98
CA CYS A 245 -6.32 11.28 -12.39
C CYS A 245 -5.03 11.31 -11.58
N TYR A 246 -5.13 10.85 -10.34
CA TYR A 246 -4.06 10.83 -9.38
C TYR A 246 -3.91 9.45 -8.75
N HIS A 247 -2.69 9.14 -8.32
CA HIS A 247 -2.39 7.93 -7.58
C HIS A 247 -1.60 8.21 -6.32
N VAL A 248 -2.07 7.66 -5.19
CA VAL A 248 -1.35 7.61 -3.93
C VAL A 248 -0.22 6.61 -4.06
N THR A 249 0.99 7.13 -4.25
CA THR A 249 2.21 6.32 -4.37
C THR A 249 2.71 5.83 -3.01
N GLY A 250 2.16 6.36 -1.92
CA GLY A 250 2.57 6.08 -0.56
C GLY A 250 3.02 7.36 0.15
N VAL A 251 4.12 7.29 0.88
CA VAL A 251 4.67 8.41 1.66
C VAL A 251 6.07 8.77 1.23
N ALA A 252 6.45 10.03 1.46
CA ALA A 252 7.74 10.58 1.08
C ALA A 252 8.88 9.82 1.77
N ALA A 253 9.72 9.16 0.98
CA ALA A 253 10.85 8.39 1.45
C ALA A 253 11.86 8.17 0.33
N LYS A 254 13.11 7.86 0.69
CA LYS A 254 14.16 7.47 -0.26
C LYS A 254 14.36 5.96 -0.15
N ALA A 255 14.27 5.22 -1.26
CA ALA A 255 14.47 3.77 -1.29
C ALA A 255 15.59 3.37 -2.26
N PHE A 256 16.34 2.34 -1.88
CA PHE A 256 17.42 1.75 -2.66
C PHE A 256 17.27 0.22 -2.70
N PRO A 257 17.02 -0.39 -3.88
CA PRO A 257 16.71 0.28 -5.15
C PRO A 257 15.39 1.08 -5.08
N LYS A 258 15.20 2.01 -6.02
CA LYS A 258 13.94 2.77 -6.11
C LYS A 258 12.78 1.81 -6.41
N PHE A 259 11.63 2.02 -5.77
CA PHE A 259 10.40 1.31 -6.12
C PHE A 259 9.99 1.62 -7.57
N PRO A 260 9.45 0.64 -8.31
CA PRO A 260 9.13 0.80 -9.73
C PRO A 260 7.85 1.61 -9.98
N GLY A 261 7.77 2.17 -11.19
CA GLY A 261 6.56 2.75 -11.76
C GLY A 261 5.93 3.85 -10.89
N PRO A 262 4.63 3.72 -10.54
CA PRO A 262 3.94 4.75 -9.75
C PRO A 262 4.58 4.96 -8.38
N TYR A 263 5.21 3.94 -7.78
CA TYR A 263 5.80 4.01 -6.45
C TYR A 263 7.18 4.69 -6.39
N ALA A 264 7.75 5.12 -7.53
CA ALA A 264 9.05 5.79 -7.53
C ALA A 264 9.03 7.08 -6.67
N ASN A 265 10.10 7.33 -5.90
CA ASN A 265 10.26 8.45 -4.96
C ASN A 265 9.34 8.41 -3.71
N GLY A 266 8.70 7.29 -3.43
CA GLY A 266 7.99 7.05 -2.17
C GLY A 266 8.21 5.63 -1.65
N VAL A 267 7.67 5.34 -0.47
CA VAL A 267 7.48 3.97 0.02
C VAL A 267 5.98 3.69 0.13
N PRO A 268 5.51 2.48 -0.23
CA PRO A 268 4.10 2.12 -0.10
C PRO A 268 3.58 2.34 1.33
N CYS A 269 2.29 2.66 1.50
CA CYS A 269 1.68 2.87 2.82
C CYS A 269 1.86 1.68 3.79
N CYS A 270 2.06 0.47 3.24
CA CYS A 270 2.32 -0.74 4.01
C CYS A 270 3.77 -0.89 4.50
N ALA A 271 4.70 -0.05 4.04
CA ALA A 271 6.09 0.01 4.48
C ALA A 271 6.36 1.23 5.37
N LEU A 272 5.32 1.80 5.98
CA LEU A 272 5.43 3.05 6.71
C LEU A 272 6.18 2.86 8.04
N ILE A 273 7.21 3.68 8.28
CA ILE A 273 7.71 3.93 9.63
C ILE A 273 6.78 4.96 10.26
N THR A 274 6.19 4.62 11.42
CA THR A 274 5.27 5.49 12.15
C THR A 274 5.98 6.76 12.62
N ASP A 275 5.96 7.78 11.77
CA ASP A 275 6.42 9.14 12.04
C ASP A 275 5.21 10.08 12.20
N LYS A 276 5.37 11.12 13.01
CA LYS A 276 4.38 12.19 13.21
C LYS A 276 4.21 13.04 11.94
N ASN A 277 5.23 13.13 11.09
CA ASN A 277 5.23 13.96 9.89
C ASN A 277 4.98 13.13 8.62
N LEU A 278 3.74 12.67 8.44
CA LEU A 278 3.31 11.95 7.24
C LEU A 278 3.10 12.90 6.08
N GLN A 279 3.93 12.78 5.03
CA GLN A 279 3.72 13.47 3.76
C GLN A 279 3.32 12.45 2.69
N ALA A 280 2.05 12.46 2.30
CA ALA A 280 1.57 11.65 1.19
C ALA A 280 2.24 12.08 -0.12
N VAL A 281 2.63 11.12 -0.95
CA VAL A 281 3.16 11.38 -2.29
C VAL A 281 2.13 10.95 -3.31
N VAL A 282 1.71 11.92 -4.12
CA VAL A 282 0.72 11.73 -5.17
C VAL A 282 1.36 11.98 -6.53
N LYS A 283 0.99 11.17 -7.53
CA LYS A 283 1.39 11.38 -8.92
C LYS A 283 0.17 11.50 -9.81
N ALA A 284 0.23 12.39 -10.79
CA ALA A 284 -0.69 12.38 -11.92
C ALA A 284 -0.49 11.11 -12.76
N LEU A 285 -1.59 10.54 -13.26
CA LEU A 285 -1.64 9.35 -14.12
C LEU A 285 -1.95 9.71 -15.56
#